data_AF-A0A7X6UNM3-F1
#
_entry.id   AF-A0A7X6UNM3-F1
#
_cell.length_a   1.000
_cell.length_b   1.000
_cell.length_c   1.000
_cell.angle_alpha   90.00
_cell.angle_beta   90.00
_cell.angle_gamma   90.00
#
_symmetry.space_group_name_H-M   'P 1'
#
loop_
_entity.id
_entity.type
_entity.pdbx_description
1 polymer ?
#
loop_
_entity_poly.entity_id
_entity_poly.type
_entity_poly.pdbx_seq_one_letter_code
_entity_poly.pdbx_strand_id
1 'polypeptide(L)'
;IWNQVDGREKSELYDVYEQIIAELGLSVLKTFIPNSLRFRRELLESHKALFRSTLFPVDKTLLKGSNLVELVEEVSGIINL
;
A
#
# COMPACT_ATOMS: atom_id res chain seq x y z
N ILE A 1 6.44 9.99 -3.28
CA ILE A 1 5.06 9.49 -3.46
C ILE A 1 4.88 8.29 -2.52
N TRP A 2 3.85 8.29 -1.67
CA TRP A 2 3.63 7.25 -0.64
C TRP A 2 2.88 6.00 -1.17
N ASN A 3 2.09 6.16 -2.23
CA ASN A 3 1.29 5.11 -2.86
C ASN A 3 1.81 4.77 -4.27
N GLN A 4 1.56 3.53 -4.71
CA GLN A 4 2.03 3.04 -6.01
C GLN A 4 3.54 3.20 -6.19
N VAL A 5 4.31 2.93 -5.14
CA VAL A 5 5.78 2.96 -5.16
C VAL A 5 6.31 1.85 -6.06
N ASP A 6 7.16 2.20 -7.02
CA ASP A 6 7.93 1.22 -7.77
C ASP A 6 9.24 0.94 -7.02
N GLY A 7 9.38 -0.26 -6.46
CA GLY A 7 10.60 -0.67 -5.74
C GLY A 7 11.85 -0.76 -6.63
N ARG A 8 11.72 -0.50 -7.94
CA ARG A 8 12.83 -0.42 -8.90
C ARG A 8 13.34 1.01 -9.11
N GLU A 9 12.61 2.03 -8.66
CA GLU A 9 13.07 3.41 -8.72
C GLU A 9 14.07 3.71 -7.60
N LYS A 10 15.11 4.49 -7.91
CA LYS A 10 16.15 4.90 -6.95
C LYS A 10 15.51 5.66 -5.77
N SER A 11 15.90 5.27 -4.56
CA SER A 11 15.25 5.70 -3.31
C SER A 11 15.36 7.19 -3.01
N GLU A 12 16.37 7.87 -3.56
CA GLU A 12 16.70 9.28 -3.23
C GLU A 12 15.52 10.24 -3.42
N LEU A 13 14.64 9.98 -4.39
CA LEU A 13 13.44 10.79 -4.59
C LEU A 13 12.46 10.69 -3.42
N TYR A 14 12.30 9.49 -2.84
CA TYR A 14 11.42 9.29 -1.69
C TYR A 14 11.94 10.04 -0.46
N ASP A 15 13.26 10.03 -0.25
CA ASP A 15 13.90 10.76 0.86
C ASP A 15 13.66 12.28 0.75
N VAL A 16 13.77 12.84 -0.46
CA VAL A 16 13.47 14.26 -0.72
C VAL A 16 12.00 14.58 -0.45
N TYR A 17 11.07 13.72 -0.87
CA TYR A 17 9.65 13.91 -0.56
C TYR A 17 9.38 13.88 0.94
N GLU A 18 9.98 12.93 1.67
CA GLU A 18 9.82 12.85 3.13
C GLU A 18 10.33 14.10 3.83
N GLN A 19 11.46 14.65 3.41
CA GLN A 19 11.99 15.91 3.94
C GLN A 19 11.00 17.06 3.73
N ILE A 20 10.50 17.25 2.51
CA ILE A 20 9.53 18.32 2.20
C ILE A 20 8.24 18.15 3.01
N ILE A 21 7.74 16.92 3.14
CA ILE A 21 6.49 16.66 3.90
C ILE A 21 6.71 16.95 5.40
N ALA A 22 7.88 16.61 5.94
CA ALA A 22 8.24 16.94 7.32
C ALA A 22 8.39 18.45 7.53
N GLU A 23 8.96 19.19 6.57
CA GLU A 23 9.03 20.66 6.60
C GLU A 23 7.64 21.31 6.61
N LEU A 24 6.64 20.67 5.98
CA LEU A 24 5.24 21.08 6.03
C LEU A 24 4.52 20.73 7.34
N GLY A 25 5.20 20.07 8.29
CA GLY A 25 4.63 19.63 9.57
C GLY A 25 3.64 18.46 9.43
N LEU A 26 3.69 17.74 8.30
CA LEU A 26 2.81 16.62 8.02
C LEU A 26 3.52 15.29 8.34
N SER A 27 2.78 14.33 8.87
CA SER A 27 3.26 12.97 9.08
C SER A 27 3.02 12.10 7.85
N VAL A 28 4.00 11.28 7.49
CA VAL A 28 3.88 10.25 6.45
C VAL A 28 3.90 8.88 7.11
N LEU A 29 3.05 7.97 6.62
CA LEU A 29 3.08 6.57 7.02
C LEU A 29 4.35 5.91 6.48
N LYS A 30 5.03 5.12 7.30
CA LYS A 30 6.23 4.38 6.95
C LYS A 30 5.94 3.25 5.98
N THR A 31 4.75 2.67 6.05
CA THR A 31 4.33 1.60 5.15
C THR A 31 3.86 2.19 3.83
N PHE A 32 4.57 1.88 2.74
CA PHE A 32 4.17 2.29 1.40
C PHE A 32 3.30 1.24 0.70
N ILE A 33 2.47 1.66 -0.26
CA ILE A 33 1.74 0.73 -1.14
C ILE A 33 2.51 0.53 -2.45
N PRO A 34 2.89 -0.70 -2.82
CA PRO A 34 3.63 -0.96 -4.05
C PRO A 34 2.76 -0.79 -5.30
N ASN A 35 3.40 -0.39 -6.41
CA ASN A 35 2.76 -0.41 -7.73
C ASN A 35 2.55 -1.85 -8.21
N SER A 36 1.42 -2.45 -7.85
CA SER A 36 1.11 -3.83 -8.21
C SER A 36 -0.18 -3.94 -9.01
N LEU A 37 -0.14 -4.75 -10.08
CA LEU A 37 -1.31 -5.08 -10.91
C LEU A 37 -2.47 -5.67 -10.09
N ARG A 38 -2.20 -6.27 -8.92
CA ARG A 38 -3.23 -6.84 -8.04
C ARG A 38 -4.27 -5.81 -7.58
N PHE A 39 -3.86 -4.55 -7.37
CA PHE A 39 -4.77 -3.46 -6.98
C PHE A 39 -5.65 -2.96 -8.15
N ARG A 40 -5.31 -3.32 -9.39
CA ARG A 40 -6.01 -2.89 -10.61
C ARG A 40 -7.00 -3.92 -11.15
N ARG A 41 -6.99 -5.16 -10.63
CA ARG A 41 -7.89 -6.22 -11.06
C ARG A 41 -9.21 -6.12 -10.30
N GLU A 42 -10.29 -5.83 -11.02
CA GLU A 42 -11.66 -5.95 -10.53
C GLU A 42 -12.24 -7.32 -10.94
N LEU A 43 -13.49 -7.58 -10.57
CA LEU A 43 -14.20 -8.84 -10.87
C LEU A 43 -14.15 -9.09 -12.39
N LEU A 44 -13.24 -9.94 -12.83
CA LEU A 44 -13.23 -10.47 -14.19
C LEU A 44 -14.17 -11.67 -14.23
N GLU A 45 -14.79 -11.96 -15.37
CA GLU A 45 -15.63 -13.16 -15.57
C GLU A 45 -14.90 -14.48 -15.23
N SER A 46 -13.57 -14.45 -15.14
CA SER A 46 -12.77 -15.57 -14.65
C SER A 46 -12.83 -15.72 -13.12
N HIS A 47 -12.91 -16.97 -12.63
CA HIS A 47 -12.79 -17.35 -11.20
C HIS A 47 -11.41 -17.07 -10.55
N LYS A 48 -10.72 -16.00 -10.94
CA LYS A 48 -9.43 -15.62 -10.36
C LYS A 48 -9.64 -15.00 -8.97
N ALA A 49 -8.66 -15.24 -8.10
CA ALA A 49 -8.62 -14.64 -6.76
C ALA A 49 -8.75 -13.11 -6.84
N LEU A 50 -9.61 -12.56 -5.98
CA LEU A 50 -9.92 -11.13 -5.91
C LEU A 50 -9.07 -10.47 -4.84
N PHE A 51 -8.55 -9.28 -5.17
CA PHE A 51 -7.77 -8.49 -4.20
C PHE A 51 -8.61 -7.37 -3.56
N ARG A 52 -9.39 -6.65 -4.36
CA ARG A 52 -10.29 -5.58 -3.91
C ARG A 52 -11.73 -6.08 -3.95
N SER A 53 -12.26 -6.48 -2.81
CA SER A 53 -13.65 -6.91 -2.68
C SER A 53 -14.22 -6.44 -1.35
N THR A 54 -15.45 -5.94 -1.37
CA THR A 54 -16.24 -5.65 -0.17
C THR A 54 -17.08 -6.85 0.27
N LEU A 55 -17.19 -7.87 -0.59
CA LEU A 55 -18.04 -9.05 -0.36
C LEU A 55 -17.26 -10.28 0.09
N PHE A 56 -15.98 -10.36 -0.29
CA PHE A 56 -15.14 -11.53 -0.03
C PHE A 56 -13.82 -11.10 0.63
N PRO A 57 -13.28 -11.90 1.56
CA PRO A 57 -11.94 -11.66 2.08
C PRO A 57 -10.92 -11.79 0.96
N VAL A 58 -9.83 -11.04 1.09
CA VAL A 58 -8.69 -11.11 0.17
C VAL A 58 -8.00 -12.46 0.25
N ASP A 59 -7.60 -13.00 -0.90
CA ASP A 59 -6.80 -14.22 -0.96
C ASP A 59 -5.43 -14.00 -0.30
N LYS A 60 -5.03 -14.90 0.61
CA LYS A 60 -3.76 -14.82 1.36
C LYS A 60 -2.54 -14.78 0.45
N THR A 61 -2.59 -15.42 -0.71
CA THR A 61 -1.50 -15.39 -1.70
C THR A 61 -1.32 -14.01 -2.31
N LEU A 62 -2.41 -13.25 -2.44
CA LEU A 62 -2.39 -11.89 -2.96
C LEU A 62 -2.01 -10.85 -1.90
N LEU A 63 -2.12 -11.15 -0.61
CA LEU A 63 -1.64 -10.29 0.47
C LEU A 63 -0.11 -10.17 0.48
N LYS A 64 0.60 -11.26 0.16
CA LYS A 64 2.07 -11.30 0.22
C LYS A 64 2.70 -10.26 -0.71
N GLY A 65 3.46 -9.33 -0.14
CA GLY A 65 4.12 -8.24 -0.89
C GLY A 65 3.15 -7.17 -1.40
N SER A 66 1.96 -7.03 -0.79
CA SER A 66 1.04 -5.91 -1.02
C SER A 66 1.20 -4.77 -0.01
N ASN A 67 1.94 -5.03 1.08
CA ASN A 67 2.11 -4.15 2.24
C ASN A 67 0.81 -3.79 2.96
N LEU A 68 -0.30 -4.47 2.65
CA LEU A 68 -1.60 -4.11 3.19
C LEU A 68 -1.75 -4.51 4.67
N VAL A 69 -1.11 -5.59 5.09
CA VAL A 69 -1.14 -6.04 6.49
C VAL A 69 -0.38 -5.03 7.35
N GLU A 70 0.83 -4.71 6.93
CA GLU A 70 1.72 -3.74 7.57
C GLU A 70 1.06 -2.35 7.63
N LEU A 71 0.34 -1.95 6.57
CA LEU A 71 -0.36 -0.68 6.53
C LEU A 71 -1.51 -0.65 7.54
N VAL A 72 -2.29 -1.73 7.62
CA VAL A 72 -3.40 -1.83 8.58
C VAL A 72 -2.86 -1.83 10.02
N GLU A 73 -1.75 -2.52 10.29
CA GLU A 73 -1.09 -2.53 11.60
C GLU A 73 -0.60 -1.12 11.99
N GLU A 74 0.06 -0.41 11.07
CA GLU A 74 0.52 0.96 11.32
C GLU A 74 -0.64 1.91 11.59
N VAL A 75 -1.70 1.87 10.78
CA VAL A 75 -2.88 2.71 10.97
C VAL A 75 -3.57 2.39 12.29
N SER A 76 -3.74 1.11 12.62
CA SER A 76 -4.35 0.67 13.88
C SER A 76 -3.55 1.16 15.08
N GLY A 77 -2.22 1.11 15.01
CA GLY A 77 -1.33 1.66 16.03
C GLY A 77 -1.46 3.17 16.21
N ILE A 78 -1.68 3.94 15.12
CA ILE A 78 -1.87 5.40 15.19
C ILE A 78 -3.22 5.75 15.81
N ILE A 79 -4.27 5.02 15.48
CA ILE A 79 -5.64 5.31 15.94
C ILE A 79 -6.03 4.57 17.23
N ASN A 80 -5.11 3.77 17.78
CA ASN A 80 -5.29 2.96 18.99
C ASN A 80 -6.46 1.97 18.89
N LEU A 81 -6.54 1.25 17.77
CA LEU A 81 -7.47 0.13 17.56
C LEU A 81 -6.81 -1.23 17.86
#